data_AF-A0A1W1XA32-F1
#
_entry.id   AF-A0A1W1XA32-F1
#
_cell.length_a   1.000
_cell.length_b   1.000
_cell.length_c   1.000
_cell.angle_alpha   90.00
_cell.angle_beta   90.00
_cell.angle_gamma   90.00
#
_symmetry.space_group_name_H-M   'P 1'
#
loop_
_entity.id
_entity.type
_entity.pdbx_description
1 polymer ?
#
loop_
_entity_poly.entity_id
_entity_poly.type
_entity_poly.pdbx_seq_one_letter_code
_entity_poly.pdbx_strand_id
1 'polypeptide(L)'
;MHAYTEKIRDAARRLLAEKKVDGVIGFRRGTLPLMNEPVFVRHVDHVDQLIWDGNCGINLANYLTKRKDRVAVVAKGCDSRNIVVHIQENQITRDQLHILGVPCQGMLDRKGILRALNGREPLEVEETDSQVRVSGEGFQEVFARREVLQDNCKICIHRNPVIYDELLGEMVEEPTDVDRYEDVRRLESLSVEERWNHFEELIASCIRCYACRNACPQCYCPTCFVDESRPQWVGKSLDPTDTRTFHLLRAYHMAGRCTDCGACERACPMNIKVRQFTKKLEKDAKELFDYEVGIVLEERPPLDTYRPDDPQDFIK
;
A
#
# COMPACT_ATOMS: atom_id res chain seq x y z
N MET A 1 -12.52 16.22 -2.57
CA MET A 1 -11.17 15.79 -3.04
C MET A 1 -10.35 16.84 -3.77
N HIS A 2 -10.91 17.66 -4.67
CA HIS A 2 -10.17 18.74 -5.36
C HIS A 2 -9.43 19.71 -4.40
N ALA A 3 -9.97 19.91 -3.20
CA ALA A 3 -9.33 20.72 -2.17
C ALA A 3 -7.94 20.22 -1.74
N TYR A 4 -7.67 18.90 -1.79
CA TYR A 4 -6.35 18.35 -1.47
C TYR A 4 -5.33 18.64 -2.56
N THR A 5 -5.72 18.61 -3.83
CA THR A 5 -4.84 18.94 -4.95
C THR A 5 -4.24 20.34 -4.80
N GLU A 6 -5.07 21.35 -4.55
CA GLU A 6 -4.59 22.72 -4.40
C GLU A 6 -3.71 22.88 -3.16
N LYS A 7 -4.09 22.29 -2.02
CA LYS A 7 -3.24 22.31 -0.81
C LYS A 7 -1.88 21.63 -1.02
N ILE A 8 -1.83 20.51 -1.74
CA ILE A 8 -0.58 19.83 -2.11
C ILE A 8 0.27 20.74 -2.99
N ARG A 9 -0.34 21.38 -3.99
CA ARG A 9 0.36 22.31 -4.90
C ARG A 9 0.91 23.51 -4.14
N ASP A 10 0.14 24.13 -3.26
CA ASP A 10 0.57 25.28 -2.47
C ASP A 10 1.74 24.92 -1.55
N ALA A 11 1.64 23.79 -0.83
CA ALA A 11 2.72 23.30 0.02
C ALA A 11 3.98 22.97 -0.81
N ALA A 12 3.82 22.30 -1.95
CA ALA A 12 4.92 21.97 -2.85
C ALA A 12 5.61 23.22 -3.42
N ARG A 13 4.86 24.23 -3.88
CA ARG A 13 5.41 25.51 -4.35
C ARG A 13 6.24 26.18 -3.26
N ARG A 14 5.69 26.26 -2.05
CA ARG A 14 6.38 26.88 -0.90
C ARG A 14 7.66 26.15 -0.54
N LEU A 15 7.62 24.82 -0.38
CA LEU A 15 8.78 24.02 0.03
C LEU A 15 9.92 24.05 -0.99
N LEU A 16 9.59 24.05 -2.29
CA LEU A 16 10.57 24.15 -3.37
C LEU A 16 11.15 25.57 -3.50
N ALA A 17 10.30 26.61 -3.42
CA ALA A 17 10.76 28.00 -3.49
C ALA A 17 11.68 28.36 -2.31
N GLU A 18 11.37 27.86 -1.11
CA GLU A 18 12.17 28.04 0.10
C GLU A 18 13.42 27.12 0.15
N LYS A 19 13.59 26.21 -0.82
CA LYS A 19 14.68 25.21 -0.87
C LYS A 19 14.79 24.34 0.39
N LYS A 20 13.66 24.12 1.08
CA LYS A 20 13.58 23.21 2.24
C LYS A 20 13.74 21.76 1.82
N VAL A 21 13.23 21.43 0.63
CA VAL A 21 13.35 20.11 0.01
C VAL A 21 13.94 20.25 -1.39
N ASP A 22 14.60 19.20 -1.84
CA ASP A 22 15.23 19.11 -3.18
C ASP A 22 14.24 18.57 -4.24
N GLY A 23 13.08 18.08 -3.79
CA GLY A 23 11.96 17.68 -4.66
C GLY A 23 10.74 17.21 -3.86
N VAL A 24 9.60 17.09 -4.55
CA VAL A 24 8.31 16.65 -4.01
C VAL A 24 7.87 15.38 -4.73
N ILE A 25 7.58 14.32 -3.99
CA ILE A 25 7.03 13.05 -4.48
C ILE A 25 5.52 13.09 -4.26
N GLY A 26 4.76 13.04 -5.36
CA GLY A 26 3.30 13.02 -5.35
C GLY A 26 2.75 12.23 -6.52
N PHE A 27 1.56 12.60 -7.00
CA PHE A 27 0.91 11.94 -8.14
C PHE A 27 0.64 12.92 -9.26
N ARG A 28 0.68 12.45 -10.50
CA ARG A 28 0.14 13.15 -11.66
C ARG A 28 -0.92 12.32 -12.37
N ARG A 29 -1.71 12.96 -13.22
CA ARG A 29 -2.65 12.28 -14.10
C ARG A 29 -1.86 11.39 -15.07
N GLY A 30 -2.16 10.09 -15.10
CA GLY A 30 -1.59 9.20 -16.10
C GLY A 30 -2.29 9.32 -17.46
N THR A 31 -1.79 8.56 -18.43
CA THR A 31 -2.34 8.55 -19.80
C THR A 31 -3.65 7.79 -19.92
N LEU A 32 -3.95 6.91 -18.96
CA LEU A 32 -5.19 6.13 -18.90
C LEU A 32 -6.06 6.60 -17.72
N PRO A 33 -7.38 6.67 -17.88
CA PRO A 33 -8.28 6.93 -16.76
C PRO A 33 -8.12 5.89 -15.65
N LEU A 34 -8.36 6.31 -14.40
CA LEU A 34 -8.16 5.50 -13.19
C LEU A 34 -6.70 5.08 -12.90
N MET A 35 -5.73 5.62 -13.64
CA MET A 35 -4.31 5.26 -13.49
C MET A 35 -3.45 6.50 -13.27
N ASN A 36 -3.54 7.08 -12.07
CA ASN A 36 -2.58 8.10 -11.66
C ASN A 36 -1.22 7.46 -11.40
N GLU A 37 -0.16 8.21 -11.74
CA GLU A 37 1.21 7.73 -11.62
C GLU A 37 2.03 8.61 -10.67
N PRO A 38 2.99 8.04 -9.93
CA PRO A 38 3.91 8.80 -9.11
C PRO A 38 4.74 9.77 -9.96
N VAL A 39 4.95 10.97 -9.44
CA VAL A 39 5.78 11.99 -10.07
C VAL A 39 6.74 12.58 -9.03
N PHE A 40 7.96 12.89 -9.48
CA PHE A 40 8.95 13.60 -8.68
C PHE A 40 9.18 14.99 -9.27
N VAL A 41 8.71 16.02 -8.56
CA VAL A 41 8.72 17.42 -8.98
C VAL A 41 9.89 18.14 -8.31
N ARG A 42 10.85 18.62 -9.11
CA ARG A 42 12.04 19.35 -8.62
C ARG A 42 11.98 20.87 -8.83
N HIS A 43 11.07 21.34 -9.67
CA HIS A 43 10.96 22.73 -10.07
C HIS A 43 9.55 23.26 -9.80
N VAL A 44 9.46 24.50 -9.32
CA VAL A 44 8.19 25.16 -8.98
C VAL A 44 7.24 25.20 -10.18
N ASP A 45 7.78 25.35 -11.40
CA ASP A 45 7.02 25.41 -12.65
C ASP A 45 6.31 24.10 -13.00
N HIS A 46 6.69 22.99 -12.36
CA HIS A 46 6.11 21.67 -12.59
C HIS A 46 5.13 21.24 -11.50
N VAL A 47 4.86 22.10 -10.51
CA VAL A 47 3.98 21.77 -9.37
C VAL A 47 2.53 21.53 -9.81
N ASP A 48 2.07 22.17 -10.89
CA ASP A 48 0.71 21.98 -11.41
C ASP A 48 0.44 20.56 -11.93
N GLN A 49 1.49 19.75 -12.14
CA GLN A 49 1.34 18.33 -12.46
C GLN A 49 0.80 17.53 -11.27
N LEU A 50 0.97 18.01 -10.03
CA LEU A 50 0.52 17.32 -8.83
C LEU A 50 -1.00 17.29 -8.75
N ILE A 51 -1.56 16.12 -8.51
CA ILE A 51 -3.00 15.90 -8.32
C ILE A 51 -3.25 14.97 -7.14
N TRP A 52 -4.48 15.00 -6.64
CA TRP A 52 -5.00 14.05 -5.69
C TRP A 52 -6.44 13.66 -5.99
N ASP A 53 -6.67 12.35 -6.10
CA ASP A 53 -7.98 11.72 -6.17
C ASP A 53 -7.88 10.27 -5.64
N GLY A 54 -8.98 9.53 -5.67
CA GLY A 54 -9.09 8.14 -5.21
C GLY A 54 -8.30 7.12 -6.04
N ASN A 55 -7.68 7.52 -7.15
CA ASN A 55 -6.77 6.70 -7.95
C ASN A 55 -5.30 6.86 -7.54
N CYS A 56 -4.97 7.75 -6.59
CA CYS A 56 -3.65 7.91 -5.96
C CYS A 56 -3.31 6.74 -5.00
N GLY A 57 -3.57 5.50 -5.43
CA GLY A 57 -3.51 4.30 -4.61
C GLY A 57 -2.14 3.64 -4.52
N ILE A 58 -1.17 3.99 -5.38
CA ILE A 58 0.21 3.52 -5.26
C ILE A 58 0.79 4.05 -3.94
N ASN A 59 1.63 3.26 -3.28
CA ASN A 59 2.25 3.67 -2.03
C ASN A 59 3.56 4.40 -2.30
N LEU A 60 3.62 5.69 -1.98
CA LEU A 60 4.76 6.55 -2.33
C LEU A 60 6.00 6.28 -1.48
N ALA A 61 5.86 5.56 -0.35
CA ALA A 61 7.02 5.15 0.45
C ALA A 61 8.02 4.32 -0.36
N ASN A 62 7.56 3.60 -1.39
CA ASN A 62 8.42 2.80 -2.27
C ASN A 62 9.52 3.62 -2.99
N TYR A 63 9.35 4.94 -3.09
CA TYR A 63 10.30 5.86 -3.74
C TYR A 63 11.29 6.53 -2.78
N LEU A 64 11.25 6.19 -1.49
CA LEU A 64 12.05 6.83 -0.44
C LEU A 64 13.35 6.10 -0.12
N THR A 65 13.38 4.78 -0.31
CA THR A 65 14.57 3.98 0.03
C THR A 65 15.77 4.38 -0.81
N LYS A 66 16.97 4.35 -0.19
CA LYS A 66 18.27 4.65 -0.83
C LYS A 66 18.45 6.09 -1.34
N ARG A 67 17.56 7.01 -0.97
CA ARG A 67 17.69 8.43 -1.31
C ARG A 67 18.77 9.12 -0.49
N LYS A 68 19.37 10.15 -1.08
CA LYS A 68 20.37 11.03 -0.43
C LYS A 68 19.92 12.47 -0.34
N ASP A 69 18.90 12.84 -1.09
CA ASP A 69 18.31 14.17 -1.12
C ASP A 69 17.18 14.30 -0.07
N ARG A 70 16.84 15.55 0.26
CA ARG A 70 15.70 15.88 1.13
C ARG A 70 14.46 15.96 0.28
N VAL A 71 13.42 15.22 0.62
CA VAL A 71 12.20 15.16 -0.19
C VAL A 71 10.95 15.44 0.62
N ALA A 72 10.03 16.17 0.01
CA ALA A 72 8.66 16.15 0.46
C ALA A 72 7.94 14.94 -0.13
N VAL A 73 7.06 14.28 0.63
CA VAL A 73 6.28 13.15 0.15
C VAL A 73 4.82 13.30 0.56
N VAL A 74 3.90 13.13 -0.39
CA VAL A 74 2.47 13.06 -0.11
C VAL A 74 2.17 11.69 0.51
N ALA A 75 1.63 11.68 1.73
CA ALA A 75 1.43 10.45 2.48
C ALA A 75 0.02 10.36 3.04
N LYS A 76 -0.72 9.33 2.63
CA LYS A 76 -1.94 8.85 3.31
C LYS A 76 -1.59 8.00 4.53
N GLY A 77 -2.59 7.61 5.33
CA GLY A 77 -2.42 6.76 6.52
C GLY A 77 -1.49 5.57 6.31
N CYS A 78 -1.79 4.70 5.35
CA CYS A 78 -0.92 3.55 5.08
C CYS A 78 0.49 3.95 4.59
N ASP A 79 0.65 5.03 3.82
CA ASP A 79 1.96 5.46 3.33
C ASP A 79 2.82 5.93 4.51
N SER A 80 2.24 6.75 5.40
CA SER A 80 2.92 7.22 6.63
C SER A 80 3.35 6.06 7.53
N ARG A 81 2.53 5.02 7.68
CA ARG A 81 2.91 3.81 8.43
C ARG A 81 4.08 3.07 7.79
N ASN A 82 4.15 3.03 6.45
CA ASN A 82 5.31 2.43 5.78
C ASN A 82 6.57 3.29 5.93
N ILE A 83 6.41 4.63 5.98
CA ILE A 83 7.52 5.55 6.27
C ILE A 83 8.05 5.31 7.69
N VAL A 84 7.17 5.07 8.69
CA VAL A 84 7.60 4.68 10.03
C VAL A 84 8.50 3.45 9.99
N VAL A 85 8.09 2.39 9.30
CA VAL A 85 8.91 1.17 9.13
C VAL A 85 10.24 1.48 8.43
N HIS A 86 10.24 2.36 7.43
CA HIS A 86 11.48 2.77 6.75
C HIS A 86 12.44 3.49 7.68
N ILE A 87 11.93 4.32 8.59
CA ILE A 87 12.76 5.00 9.59
C ILE A 87 13.30 3.98 10.61
N GLN A 88 12.44 3.10 11.13
CA GLN A 88 12.82 2.04 12.07
C GLN A 88 13.91 1.12 11.52
N GLU A 89 13.81 0.77 10.23
CA GLU A 89 14.77 -0.10 9.55
C GLU A 89 15.93 0.68 8.89
N ASN A 90 16.11 1.96 9.22
CA ASN A 90 17.22 2.81 8.73
C ASN A 90 17.31 2.91 7.20
N GLN A 91 16.17 2.82 6.50
CA GLN A 91 16.12 2.99 5.04
C GLN A 91 16.03 4.45 4.61
N ILE A 92 15.57 5.32 5.51
CA ILE A 92 15.52 6.77 5.37
C ILE A 92 15.55 7.40 6.76
N THR A 93 16.11 8.60 6.89
CA THR A 93 16.12 9.33 8.16
C THR A 93 15.02 10.41 8.19
N ARG A 94 14.57 10.79 9.39
CA ARG A 94 13.45 11.74 9.56
C ARG A 94 13.77 13.14 9.04
N ASP A 95 15.03 13.55 9.09
CA ASP A 95 15.54 14.83 8.59
C ASP A 95 15.58 14.93 7.06
N GLN A 96 15.58 13.78 6.36
CA GLN A 96 15.46 13.74 4.89
C GLN A 96 14.02 13.96 4.41
N LEU A 97 13.03 14.00 5.30
CA LEU A 97 11.62 13.95 4.96
C LEU A 97 10.85 15.20 5.39
N HIS A 98 10.00 15.66 4.47
CA HIS A 98 8.89 16.57 4.77
C HIS A 98 7.57 15.91 4.36
N ILE A 99 6.79 15.45 5.33
CA ILE A 99 5.63 14.60 5.07
C ILE A 99 4.38 15.47 4.93
N LEU A 100 3.84 15.50 3.72
CA LEU A 100 2.57 16.13 3.37
C LEU A 100 1.44 15.14 3.62
N GLY A 101 0.88 15.16 4.82
CA GLY A 101 -0.13 14.23 5.30
C GLY A 101 -1.49 14.48 4.66
N VAL A 102 -2.11 13.44 4.10
CA VAL A 102 -3.45 13.50 3.50
C VAL A 102 -4.43 12.57 4.24
N PRO A 103 -5.43 13.12 4.95
CA PRO A 103 -6.53 12.34 5.52
C PRO A 103 -7.29 11.58 4.43
N CYS A 104 -7.22 10.25 4.47
CA CYS A 104 -7.60 9.37 3.37
C CYS A 104 -9.04 8.86 3.50
N GLN A 105 -9.85 9.04 2.45
CA GLN A 105 -11.21 8.49 2.39
C GLN A 105 -11.24 7.08 1.73
N GLY A 106 -10.09 6.44 1.55
CA GLY A 106 -9.95 5.17 0.82
C GLY A 106 -9.62 5.37 -0.67
N MET A 107 -9.10 4.31 -1.31
CA MET A 107 -8.67 4.32 -2.72
C MET A 107 -9.58 3.44 -3.57
N LEU A 108 -9.84 3.85 -4.82
CA LEU A 108 -10.73 3.19 -5.76
C LEU A 108 -10.15 1.87 -6.27
N ASP A 109 -10.99 0.86 -6.42
CA ASP A 109 -10.68 -0.40 -7.12
C ASP A 109 -10.91 -0.23 -8.62
N ARG A 110 -9.85 0.20 -9.33
CA ARG A 110 -9.86 0.27 -10.80
C ARG A 110 -10.34 -1.04 -11.43
N LYS A 111 -9.90 -2.20 -10.94
CA LYS A 111 -10.25 -3.49 -11.56
C LYS A 111 -11.71 -3.86 -11.28
N GLY A 112 -12.22 -3.51 -10.10
CA GLY A 112 -13.64 -3.60 -9.77
C GLY A 112 -14.50 -2.73 -10.70
N ILE A 113 -14.13 -1.47 -10.88
CA ILE A 113 -14.81 -0.54 -11.78
C ILE A 113 -14.79 -1.07 -13.23
N LEU A 114 -13.61 -1.42 -13.76
CA LEU A 114 -13.49 -1.93 -15.13
C LEU A 114 -14.29 -3.23 -15.36
N ARG A 115 -14.39 -4.10 -14.35
CA ARG A 115 -15.27 -5.28 -14.42
C ARG A 115 -16.74 -4.88 -14.51
N ALA A 116 -17.19 -3.92 -13.71
CA ALA A 116 -18.57 -3.42 -13.75
C ALA A 116 -18.93 -2.74 -15.09
N LEU A 117 -17.94 -2.20 -15.80
CA LEU A 117 -18.14 -1.62 -17.14
C LEU A 117 -18.35 -2.67 -18.25
N ASN A 118 -18.11 -3.96 -17.97
CA ASN A 118 -18.36 -5.08 -18.90
C ASN A 118 -17.72 -4.89 -20.29
N GLY A 119 -16.45 -4.49 -20.32
CA GLY A 119 -15.68 -4.31 -21.56
C GLY A 119 -15.84 -2.93 -22.22
N ARG A 120 -16.68 -2.04 -21.68
CA ARG A 120 -16.73 -0.63 -22.10
C ARG A 120 -15.49 0.12 -21.62
N GLU A 121 -14.83 0.83 -22.51
CA GLU A 121 -13.59 1.55 -22.20
C GLU A 121 -13.90 2.94 -21.60
N PRO A 122 -13.42 3.23 -20.38
CA PRO A 122 -13.56 4.56 -19.81
C PRO A 122 -12.61 5.55 -20.49
N LEU A 123 -13.11 6.73 -20.81
CA LEU A 123 -12.35 7.86 -21.36
C LEU A 123 -12.16 8.98 -20.33
N GLU A 124 -13.13 9.16 -19.43
CA GLU A 124 -13.12 10.20 -18.41
C GLU A 124 -13.65 9.68 -17.08
N VAL A 125 -13.08 10.21 -15.99
CA VAL A 125 -13.50 9.89 -14.62
C VAL A 125 -13.57 11.18 -13.82
N GLU A 126 -14.73 11.41 -13.23
CA GLU A 126 -14.96 12.48 -12.28
C GLU A 126 -15.27 11.88 -10.91
N GLU A 127 -14.60 12.37 -9.87
CA GLU A 127 -14.75 11.86 -8.51
C GLU A 127 -15.20 12.97 -7.57
N THR A 128 -16.29 12.71 -6.85
CA THR A 128 -16.75 13.53 -5.72
C THR A 128 -16.61 12.73 -4.44
N ASP A 129 -16.86 13.37 -3.28
CA ASP A 129 -16.69 12.69 -1.99
C ASP A 129 -17.67 11.50 -1.82
N SER A 130 -18.77 11.44 -2.57
CA SER A 130 -19.78 10.37 -2.49
C SER A 130 -19.91 9.50 -3.74
N GLN A 131 -19.49 9.98 -4.91
CA GLN A 131 -19.74 9.32 -6.19
C GLN A 131 -18.51 9.29 -7.10
N VAL A 132 -18.44 8.26 -7.93
CA VAL A 132 -17.47 8.14 -9.03
C VAL A 132 -18.27 8.04 -10.32
N ARG A 133 -18.12 9.04 -11.19
CA ARG A 133 -18.71 9.03 -12.52
C ARG A 133 -17.66 8.61 -13.53
N VAL A 134 -18.02 7.63 -14.36
CA VAL A 134 -17.14 7.09 -15.38
C VAL A 134 -17.86 7.18 -16.72
N SER A 135 -17.23 7.86 -17.68
CA SER A 135 -17.80 8.14 -18.99
C SER A 135 -16.91 7.60 -20.10
N GLY A 136 -17.50 7.18 -21.21
CA GLY A 136 -16.81 6.75 -22.41
C GLY A 136 -17.74 6.83 -23.63
N GLU A 137 -17.38 6.16 -24.72
CA GLU A 137 -18.18 6.22 -25.95
C GLU A 137 -19.59 5.63 -25.74
N GLY A 138 -20.61 6.51 -25.78
CA GLY A 138 -22.00 6.10 -25.70
C GLY A 138 -22.46 5.62 -24.31
N PHE A 139 -21.68 5.85 -23.25
CA PHE A 139 -22.09 5.51 -21.89
C PHE A 139 -21.61 6.50 -20.82
N GLN A 140 -22.39 6.56 -19.75
CA GLN A 140 -22.03 7.21 -18.50
C GLN A 140 -22.57 6.34 -17.36
N GLU A 141 -21.68 5.91 -16.47
CA GLU A 141 -22.02 5.13 -15.29
C GLU A 141 -21.67 5.91 -14.02
N VAL A 142 -22.49 5.78 -12.98
CA VAL A 142 -22.26 6.43 -11.69
C VAL A 142 -22.24 5.37 -10.62
N PHE A 143 -21.14 5.31 -9.88
CA PHE A 143 -20.95 4.40 -8.76
C PHE A 143 -20.99 5.17 -7.44
N ALA A 144 -21.59 4.59 -6.41
CA ALA A 144 -21.38 5.07 -5.05
C ALA A 144 -19.92 4.80 -4.66
N ARG A 145 -19.19 5.84 -4.25
CA ARG A 145 -17.74 5.76 -4.00
C ARG A 145 -17.36 4.65 -3.02
N ARG A 146 -18.14 4.49 -1.96
CA ARG A 146 -17.96 3.45 -0.92
C ARG A 146 -18.00 2.02 -1.48
N GLU A 147 -18.72 1.78 -2.56
CA GLU A 147 -18.93 0.45 -3.13
C GLU A 147 -17.77 0.02 -4.03
N VAL A 148 -17.11 1.01 -4.65
CA VAL A 148 -15.98 0.83 -5.57
C VAL A 148 -14.61 1.07 -4.94
N LEU A 149 -14.51 1.05 -3.61
CA LEU A 149 -13.21 1.06 -2.92
C LEU A 149 -12.48 -0.27 -3.07
N GLN A 150 -11.14 -0.23 -3.01
CA GLN A 150 -10.31 -1.42 -2.86
C GLN A 150 -10.63 -2.13 -1.54
N ASP A 151 -10.61 -3.46 -1.55
CA ASP A 151 -11.06 -4.27 -0.41
C ASP A 151 -10.34 -3.91 0.90
N ASN A 152 -9.04 -3.58 0.85
CA ASN A 152 -8.30 -3.13 2.01
C ASN A 152 -8.78 -1.78 2.56
N CYS A 153 -9.20 -0.88 1.67
CA CYS A 153 -9.68 0.44 2.03
C CYS A 153 -11.08 0.39 2.67
N LYS A 154 -11.91 -0.59 2.31
CA LYS A 154 -13.24 -0.80 2.91
C LYS A 154 -13.17 -1.11 4.41
N ILE A 155 -12.11 -1.79 4.84
CA ILE A 155 -11.89 -2.21 6.23
C ILE A 155 -10.76 -1.42 6.93
N CYS A 156 -10.33 -0.29 6.36
CA CYS A 156 -9.20 0.46 6.89
C CYS A 156 -9.58 1.25 8.15
N ILE A 157 -8.82 1.03 9.22
CA ILE A 157 -8.94 1.75 10.51
C ILE A 157 -7.89 2.87 10.68
N HIS A 158 -6.96 3.01 9.73
CA HIS A 158 -5.85 3.99 9.76
C HIS A 158 -5.90 4.91 8.53
N ARG A 159 -6.88 5.82 8.55
CA ARG A 159 -7.17 6.74 7.45
C ARG A 159 -6.29 8.00 7.52
N ASN A 160 -5.95 8.43 8.73
CA ASN A 160 -5.13 9.60 8.95
C ASN A 160 -3.64 9.23 8.93
N PRO A 161 -2.76 10.13 8.45
CA PRO A 161 -1.32 9.93 8.54
C PRO A 161 -0.88 9.86 10.01
N VAL A 162 -0.12 8.82 10.36
CA VAL A 162 0.43 8.61 11.72
C VAL A 162 1.54 9.62 12.02
N ILE A 163 2.39 9.87 11.02
CA ILE A 163 3.42 10.91 11.06
C ILE A 163 3.22 11.86 9.89
N TYR A 164 3.33 13.16 10.14
CA TYR A 164 3.28 14.22 9.13
C TYR A 164 3.97 15.50 9.63
N ASP A 165 4.41 16.34 8.70
CA ASP A 165 4.86 17.71 8.98
C ASP A 165 3.75 18.72 8.73
N GLU A 166 2.92 18.47 7.71
CA GLU A 166 1.79 19.31 7.35
C GLU A 166 0.57 18.46 7.02
N LEU A 167 -0.55 18.71 7.70
CA LEU A 167 -1.81 18.04 7.42
C LEU A 167 -2.61 18.84 6.39
N LEU A 168 -2.85 18.24 5.23
CA LEU A 168 -3.48 18.92 4.08
C LEU A 168 -5.02 18.80 4.08
N GLY A 169 -5.63 18.81 5.25
CA GLY A 169 -7.05 18.56 5.45
C GLY A 169 -7.41 18.46 6.92
N GLU A 170 -8.70 18.36 7.21
CA GLU A 170 -9.15 17.93 8.54
C GLU A 170 -9.03 16.40 8.63
N MET A 171 -8.68 15.90 9.81
CA MET A 171 -8.67 14.47 10.07
C MET A 171 -10.06 13.89 9.79
N VAL A 172 -10.08 12.71 9.18
CA VAL A 172 -11.32 11.98 8.94
C VAL A 172 -11.58 11.01 10.07
N GLU A 173 -12.85 10.70 10.29
CA GLU A 173 -13.23 9.68 11.27
C GLU A 173 -12.66 8.31 10.87
N GLU A 174 -12.00 7.69 11.85
CA GLU A 174 -11.45 6.34 11.74
C GLU A 174 -12.44 5.34 12.34
N PRO A 175 -12.84 4.30 11.57
CA PRO A 175 -13.73 3.28 12.11
C PRO A 175 -13.07 2.53 13.27
N THR A 176 -13.77 2.41 14.40
CA THR A 176 -13.30 1.66 15.58
C THR A 176 -13.91 0.27 15.68
N ASP A 177 -15.10 0.07 15.13
CA ASP A 177 -15.85 -1.20 15.17
C ASP A 177 -15.86 -1.88 13.81
N VAL A 178 -14.66 -2.13 13.27
CA VAL A 178 -14.47 -2.82 11.99
C VAL A 178 -13.63 -4.06 12.21
N ASP A 179 -14.23 -5.18 11.86
CA ASP A 179 -13.56 -6.47 11.87
C ASP A 179 -12.62 -6.63 10.67
N ARG A 180 -11.34 -6.35 10.90
CA ARG A 180 -10.32 -6.43 9.86
C ARG A 180 -9.93 -7.86 9.48
N TYR A 181 -10.33 -8.86 10.26
CA TYR A 181 -9.82 -10.24 10.14
C TYR A 181 -10.91 -11.28 9.87
N GLU A 182 -12.10 -10.86 9.43
CA GLU A 182 -13.19 -11.75 9.03
C GLU A 182 -12.73 -12.83 8.02
N ASP A 183 -12.03 -12.40 6.97
CA ASP A 183 -11.47 -13.28 5.94
C ASP A 183 -10.43 -14.26 6.48
N VAL A 184 -9.58 -13.82 7.42
CA VAL A 184 -8.58 -14.66 8.08
C VAL A 184 -9.26 -15.73 8.94
N ARG A 185 -10.24 -15.36 9.78
CA ARG A 185 -10.97 -16.33 10.62
C ARG A 185 -11.75 -17.34 9.80
N ARG A 186 -12.33 -16.92 8.67
CA ARG A 186 -12.95 -17.85 7.71
C ARG A 186 -11.96 -18.87 7.15
N LEU A 187 -10.71 -18.47 6.89
CA LEU A 187 -9.66 -19.40 6.45
C LEU A 187 -9.15 -20.30 7.59
N GLU A 188 -9.08 -19.77 8.82
CA GLU A 188 -8.71 -20.51 10.03
C GLU A 188 -9.73 -21.61 10.40
N SER A 189 -11.01 -21.43 10.04
CA SER A 189 -12.05 -22.45 10.26
C SER A 189 -12.02 -23.60 9.24
N LEU A 190 -11.32 -23.45 8.13
CA LEU A 190 -11.15 -24.53 7.15
C LEU A 190 -10.23 -25.62 7.69
N SER A 191 -10.45 -26.86 7.27
CA SER A 191 -9.51 -27.96 7.49
C SER A 191 -8.15 -27.67 6.83
N VAL A 192 -7.12 -28.41 7.24
CA VAL A 192 -5.76 -28.25 6.69
C VAL A 192 -5.75 -28.43 5.16
N GLU A 193 -6.48 -29.44 4.66
CA GLU A 193 -6.57 -29.73 3.23
C GLU A 193 -7.32 -28.64 2.46
N GLU A 194 -8.48 -28.20 2.96
CA GLU A 194 -9.26 -27.12 2.34
C GLU A 194 -8.47 -25.80 2.31
N ARG A 195 -7.77 -25.48 3.40
CA ARG A 195 -6.91 -24.29 3.48
C ARG A 195 -5.74 -24.37 2.51
N TRP A 196 -5.12 -25.55 2.38
CA TRP A 196 -4.06 -25.79 1.42
C TRP A 196 -4.56 -25.54 -0.01
N ASN A 197 -5.67 -26.18 -0.39
CA ASN A 197 -6.27 -26.03 -1.71
C ASN A 197 -6.67 -24.58 -2.01
N HIS A 198 -7.25 -23.86 -1.03
CA HIS A 198 -7.57 -22.44 -1.17
C HIS A 198 -6.35 -21.60 -1.57
N PHE A 199 -5.19 -21.82 -0.94
CA PHE A 199 -3.98 -21.06 -1.26
C PHE A 199 -3.33 -21.50 -2.58
N GLU A 200 -3.39 -22.77 -2.94
CA GLU A 200 -2.98 -23.26 -4.27
C GLU A 200 -3.82 -22.62 -5.38
N GLU A 201 -5.14 -22.61 -5.23
CA GLU A 201 -6.08 -21.98 -6.17
C GLU A 201 -5.85 -20.47 -6.28
N LEU A 202 -5.63 -19.80 -5.14
CA LEU A 202 -5.39 -18.35 -5.09
C LEU A 202 -4.21 -17.92 -5.96
N ILE A 203 -3.17 -18.76 -6.06
CA ILE A 203 -1.94 -18.43 -6.80
C ILE A 203 -1.79 -19.18 -8.13
N ALA A 204 -2.75 -20.04 -8.50
CA ALA A 204 -2.68 -20.88 -9.70
C ALA A 204 -2.52 -20.08 -11.00
N SER A 205 -3.04 -18.85 -11.06
CA SER A 205 -2.91 -17.95 -12.21
C SER A 205 -1.64 -17.10 -12.19
N CYS A 206 -0.76 -17.26 -11.19
CA CYS A 206 0.42 -16.42 -11.01
C CYS A 206 1.45 -16.64 -12.13
N ILE A 207 1.72 -15.56 -12.87
CA ILE A 207 2.75 -15.54 -13.92
C ILE A 207 4.14 -15.12 -13.41
N ARG A 208 4.33 -15.04 -12.08
CA ARG A 208 5.58 -14.63 -11.41
C ARG A 208 6.25 -13.38 -12.01
N CYS A 209 5.47 -12.39 -12.42
CA CYS A 209 5.97 -11.11 -12.95
C CYS A 209 6.60 -10.19 -11.88
N TYR A 210 6.52 -10.58 -10.60
CA TYR A 210 7.06 -9.85 -9.44
C TYR A 210 6.52 -8.43 -9.22
N ALA A 211 5.46 -8.02 -9.91
CA ALA A 211 4.83 -6.72 -9.71
C ALA A 211 4.41 -6.50 -8.24
N CYS A 212 3.89 -7.54 -7.58
CA CYS A 212 3.51 -7.50 -6.17
C CYS A 212 4.71 -7.30 -5.22
N ARG A 213 5.90 -7.78 -5.59
CA ARG A 213 7.16 -7.53 -4.87
C ARG A 213 7.62 -6.10 -5.10
N ASN A 214 7.73 -5.68 -6.36
CA ASN A 214 8.28 -4.38 -6.74
C ASN A 214 7.40 -3.20 -6.30
N ALA A 215 6.09 -3.40 -6.15
CA ALA A 215 5.16 -2.39 -5.63
C ALA A 215 5.10 -2.34 -4.09
N CYS A 216 5.70 -3.31 -3.39
CA CYS A 216 5.65 -3.35 -1.94
C CYS A 216 6.68 -2.37 -1.36
N PRO A 217 6.27 -1.38 -0.54
CA PRO A 217 7.21 -0.45 0.06
C PRO A 217 8.20 -1.13 1.02
N GLN A 218 7.92 -2.35 1.48
CA GLN A 218 8.80 -3.09 2.40
C GLN A 218 9.78 -4.05 1.71
N CYS A 219 9.77 -4.11 0.38
CA CYS A 219 10.67 -4.98 -0.39
C CYS A 219 11.91 -4.21 -0.90
N TYR A 220 12.82 -3.85 0.01
CA TYR A 220 14.06 -3.11 -0.28
C TYR A 220 15.36 -3.85 0.07
N CYS A 221 15.28 -5.13 0.42
CA CYS A 221 16.45 -5.94 0.79
C CYS A 221 17.55 -5.81 -0.28
N PRO A 222 18.81 -5.59 0.11
CA PRO A 222 19.92 -5.50 -0.85
C PRO A 222 20.14 -6.82 -1.61
N THR A 223 19.81 -7.93 -0.96
CA THR A 223 19.88 -9.29 -1.48
C THR A 223 18.50 -9.93 -1.34
N CYS A 224 17.92 -10.36 -2.46
CA CYS A 224 16.59 -10.97 -2.48
C CYS A 224 16.68 -12.45 -2.89
N PHE A 225 16.02 -13.34 -2.14
CA PHE A 225 15.93 -14.77 -2.46
C PHE A 225 15.41 -15.04 -3.88
N VAL A 226 14.60 -14.11 -4.43
CA VAL A 226 14.06 -14.17 -5.79
C VAL A 226 15.10 -13.85 -6.86
N ASP A 227 16.10 -13.03 -6.54
CA ASP A 227 17.12 -12.59 -7.51
C ASP A 227 18.40 -13.41 -7.36
N GLU A 228 18.69 -13.93 -6.16
CA GLU A 228 19.82 -14.80 -5.87
C GLU A 228 19.83 -16.06 -6.75
N SER A 229 21.01 -16.37 -7.28
CA SER A 229 21.26 -17.57 -8.08
C SER A 229 22.18 -18.57 -7.37
N ARG A 230 22.94 -18.13 -6.34
CA ARG A 230 23.90 -18.96 -5.61
C ARG A 230 23.98 -18.57 -4.11
N PRO A 231 23.39 -19.37 -3.21
CA PRO A 231 22.53 -20.53 -3.49
C PRO A 231 21.20 -20.10 -4.12
N GLN A 232 20.65 -20.94 -4.99
CA GLN A 232 19.33 -20.69 -5.55
C GLN A 232 18.25 -21.16 -4.56
N TRP A 233 17.61 -20.21 -3.89
CA TRP A 233 16.56 -20.49 -2.89
C TRP A 233 15.21 -20.83 -3.53
N VAL A 234 14.92 -20.26 -4.69
CA VAL A 234 13.68 -20.49 -5.44
C VAL A 234 14.01 -20.61 -6.93
N GLY A 235 13.41 -21.60 -7.61
CA GLY A 235 13.54 -21.73 -9.05
C GLY A 235 12.96 -20.50 -9.77
N LYS A 236 13.35 -20.30 -11.03
CA LYS A 236 12.92 -19.13 -11.83
C LYS A 236 11.76 -19.46 -12.80
N SER A 237 11.24 -20.68 -12.74
CA SER A 237 10.20 -21.19 -13.64
C SER A 237 8.79 -20.85 -13.16
N LEU A 238 7.74 -21.24 -13.88
CA LEU A 238 6.36 -21.17 -13.38
C LEU A 238 5.93 -22.48 -12.68
N ASP A 239 6.88 -23.32 -12.27
CA ASP A 239 6.58 -24.53 -11.50
C ASP A 239 5.73 -24.18 -10.26
N PRO A 240 4.67 -24.96 -9.95
CA PRO A 240 3.82 -24.70 -8.80
C PRO A 240 4.60 -24.63 -7.48
N THR A 241 5.64 -25.44 -7.33
CA THR A 241 6.50 -25.44 -6.14
C THR A 241 7.25 -24.13 -6.01
N ASP A 242 7.84 -23.64 -7.10
CA ASP A 242 8.55 -22.36 -7.09
C ASP A 242 7.60 -21.18 -6.83
N THR A 243 6.41 -21.22 -7.45
CA THR A 243 5.38 -20.19 -7.30
C THR A 243 4.89 -20.12 -5.85
N ARG A 244 4.55 -21.26 -5.25
CA ARG A 244 4.20 -21.37 -3.82
C ARG A 244 5.34 -20.87 -2.94
N THR A 245 6.57 -21.33 -3.19
CA THR A 245 7.75 -20.95 -2.39
C THR A 245 7.96 -19.44 -2.42
N PHE A 246 7.80 -18.79 -3.58
CA PHE A 246 7.83 -17.33 -3.69
C PHE A 246 6.79 -16.64 -2.81
N HIS A 247 5.53 -17.08 -2.87
CA HIS A 247 4.45 -16.47 -2.09
C HIS A 247 4.64 -16.67 -0.58
N LEU A 248 5.03 -17.87 -0.15
CA LEU A 248 5.28 -18.19 1.26
C LEU A 248 6.48 -17.40 1.81
N LEU A 249 7.66 -17.51 1.21
CA LEU A 249 8.87 -16.83 1.70
C LEU A 249 8.66 -15.31 1.74
N ARG A 250 8.03 -14.74 0.71
CA ARG A 250 7.70 -13.30 0.72
C ARG A 250 6.74 -12.94 1.84
N ALA A 251 5.74 -13.76 2.14
CA ALA A 251 4.82 -13.50 3.25
C ALA A 251 5.57 -13.47 4.59
N TYR A 252 6.43 -14.46 4.85
CA TYR A 252 7.25 -14.52 6.07
C TYR A 252 8.18 -13.31 6.21
N HIS A 253 8.80 -12.84 5.14
CA HIS A 253 9.62 -11.60 5.18
C HIS A 253 8.82 -10.34 5.53
N MET A 254 7.49 -10.40 5.48
CA MET A 254 6.58 -9.28 5.81
C MET A 254 5.92 -9.41 7.18
N ALA A 255 6.21 -10.48 7.95
CA ALA A 255 5.76 -10.60 9.33
C ALA A 255 6.27 -9.42 10.15
N GLY A 256 5.36 -8.70 10.83
CA GLY A 256 5.69 -7.47 11.57
C GLY A 256 6.03 -6.24 10.70
N ARG A 257 5.92 -6.32 9.36
CA ARG A 257 6.25 -5.22 8.42
C ARG A 257 5.09 -4.84 7.50
N CYS A 258 4.11 -5.72 7.30
CA CYS A 258 2.96 -5.43 6.43
C CYS A 258 1.99 -4.43 7.09
N THR A 259 1.74 -3.31 6.44
CA THR A 259 0.75 -2.27 6.86
C THR A 259 -0.60 -2.44 6.19
N ASP A 260 -0.85 -3.58 5.55
CA ASP A 260 -2.10 -3.89 4.86
C ASP A 260 -2.50 -2.90 3.73
N CYS A 261 -1.51 -2.20 3.15
CA CYS A 261 -1.73 -1.07 2.24
C CYS A 261 -2.31 -1.43 0.86
N GLY A 262 -2.37 -2.71 0.47
CA GLY A 262 -2.97 -3.13 -0.80
C GLY A 262 -2.14 -2.87 -2.06
N ALA A 263 -0.92 -2.35 -1.95
CA ALA A 263 -0.06 -2.06 -3.10
C ALA A 263 0.25 -3.31 -3.95
N CYS A 264 0.47 -4.46 -3.29
CA CYS A 264 0.75 -5.74 -3.96
C CYS A 264 -0.43 -6.25 -4.80
N GLU A 265 -1.66 -6.15 -4.30
CA GLU A 265 -2.87 -6.58 -5.02
C GLU A 265 -3.23 -5.61 -6.15
N ARG A 266 -3.04 -4.31 -5.90
CA ARG A 266 -3.21 -3.27 -6.93
C ARG A 266 -2.32 -3.55 -8.14
N ALA A 267 -1.05 -3.87 -7.89
CA ALA A 267 -0.06 -4.15 -8.94
C ALA A 267 -0.23 -5.51 -9.66
N CYS A 268 -0.95 -6.48 -9.08
CA CYS A 268 -1.04 -7.83 -9.65
C CYS A 268 -1.92 -7.88 -10.92
N PRO A 269 -1.38 -8.16 -12.13
CA PRO A 269 -2.20 -8.20 -13.34
C PRO A 269 -3.23 -9.34 -13.31
N MET A 270 -2.97 -10.39 -12.55
CA MET A 270 -3.83 -11.58 -12.42
C MET A 270 -4.87 -11.46 -11.30
N ASN A 271 -4.97 -10.28 -10.66
CA ASN A 271 -5.92 -10.00 -9.59
C ASN A 271 -5.82 -10.95 -8.37
N ILE A 272 -4.63 -11.49 -8.10
CA ILE A 272 -4.36 -12.35 -6.94
C ILE A 272 -4.48 -11.53 -5.66
N LYS A 273 -5.22 -12.07 -4.67
CA LYS A 273 -5.41 -11.48 -3.34
C LYS A 273 -4.23 -11.78 -2.42
N VAL A 274 -3.05 -11.25 -2.79
CA VAL A 274 -1.77 -11.49 -2.11
C VAL A 274 -1.82 -11.16 -0.62
N ARG A 275 -2.69 -10.24 -0.18
CA ARG A 275 -2.81 -9.86 1.24
C ARG A 275 -3.30 -11.02 2.11
N GLN A 276 -4.02 -12.01 1.57
CA GLN A 276 -4.48 -13.15 2.37
C GLN A 276 -3.32 -13.93 3.01
N PHE A 277 -2.12 -13.91 2.41
CA PHE A 277 -0.93 -14.49 3.04
C PHE A 277 -0.40 -13.65 4.20
N THR A 278 -0.44 -12.31 4.09
CA THR A 278 0.17 -11.41 5.08
C THR A 278 -0.78 -10.98 6.19
N LYS A 279 -2.09 -10.97 5.97
CA LYS A 279 -3.09 -10.56 6.97
C LYS A 279 -3.12 -11.48 8.19
N LYS A 280 -2.88 -12.78 7.99
CA LYS A 280 -2.72 -13.72 9.12
C LYS A 280 -1.50 -13.34 9.97
N LEU A 281 -0.37 -13.03 9.33
CA LEU A 281 0.85 -12.61 10.04
C LEU A 281 0.67 -11.25 10.75
N GLU A 282 -0.12 -10.35 10.18
CA GLU A 282 -0.52 -9.11 10.85
C GLU A 282 -1.40 -9.39 12.09
N LYS A 283 -2.42 -10.24 11.95
CA LYS A 283 -3.27 -10.69 13.07
C LYS A 283 -2.44 -11.33 14.18
N ASP A 284 -1.52 -12.22 13.83
CA ASP A 284 -0.64 -12.89 14.78
C ASP A 284 0.27 -11.91 15.50
N ALA A 285 0.84 -10.93 14.79
CA ALA A 285 1.63 -9.88 15.41
C ALA A 285 0.83 -9.09 16.47
N LYS A 286 -0.44 -8.82 16.19
CA LYS A 286 -1.33 -8.12 17.12
C LYS A 286 -1.76 -9.01 18.29
N GLU A 287 -2.18 -10.24 18.05
CA GLU A 287 -2.70 -11.14 19.09
C GLU A 287 -1.60 -11.67 20.01
N LEU A 288 -0.40 -11.95 19.48
CA LEU A 288 0.69 -12.54 20.25
C LEU A 288 1.60 -11.50 20.91
N PHE A 289 1.79 -10.33 20.27
CA PHE A 289 2.77 -9.35 20.72
C PHE A 289 2.16 -7.96 21.01
N ASP A 290 0.85 -7.80 20.88
CA ASP A 290 0.13 -6.52 20.92
C ASP A 290 0.66 -5.48 19.90
N TYR A 291 1.41 -5.95 18.90
CA TYR A 291 2.15 -5.07 18.00
C TYR A 291 1.34 -4.73 16.75
N GLU A 292 1.31 -3.44 16.42
CA GLU A 292 0.77 -2.97 15.15
C GLU A 292 1.80 -2.18 14.34
N VAL A 293 2.00 -2.61 13.10
CA VAL A 293 3.05 -2.08 12.22
C VAL A 293 2.89 -0.59 11.95
N GLY A 294 3.96 0.17 12.19
CA GLY A 294 4.10 1.55 11.74
C GLY A 294 3.24 2.57 12.48
N ILE A 295 2.82 2.27 13.72
CA ILE A 295 2.02 3.17 14.57
C ILE A 295 2.90 4.02 15.48
N VAL A 296 3.87 3.41 16.17
CA VAL A 296 4.77 4.09 17.09
C VAL A 296 6.18 4.09 16.49
N LEU A 297 6.80 5.25 16.36
CA LEU A 297 8.09 5.38 15.68
C LEU A 297 9.21 4.64 16.43
N GLU A 298 9.19 4.69 17.75
CA GLU A 298 10.20 4.13 18.64
C GLU A 298 9.99 2.64 18.96
N GLU A 299 8.85 2.06 18.58
CA GLU A 299 8.53 0.66 18.84
C GLU A 299 9.13 -0.25 17.75
N ARG A 300 10.11 -1.06 18.12
CA ARG A 300 10.75 -1.99 17.19
C ARG A 300 9.85 -3.20 16.90
N PRO A 301 9.92 -3.79 15.69
CA PRO A 301 9.12 -4.97 15.34
C PRO A 301 9.38 -6.19 16.26
N PRO A 302 8.39 -7.10 16.40
CA PRO A 302 8.52 -8.29 17.25
C PRO A 302 9.67 -9.24 16.86
N LEU A 303 10.06 -9.28 15.58
CA LEU A 303 11.17 -10.13 15.12
C LEU A 303 12.56 -9.48 15.31
N ASP A 304 12.58 -8.26 15.85
CA ASP A 304 13.79 -7.46 16.08
C ASP A 304 13.97 -7.10 17.57
N THR A 305 13.06 -7.58 18.42
CA THR A 305 13.02 -7.31 19.86
C THR A 305 12.73 -8.61 20.60
N TYR A 306 13.28 -8.74 21.80
CA TYR A 306 12.93 -9.82 22.72
C TYR A 306 12.30 -9.21 23.97
N ARG A 307 11.15 -9.73 24.41
CA ARG A 307 10.56 -9.37 25.70
C ARG A 307 10.44 -10.62 26.59
N PRO A 308 10.83 -10.54 27.88
CA PRO A 308 10.70 -11.68 28.79
C PRO A 308 9.27 -12.19 28.97
N ASP A 309 8.27 -11.35 28.72
CA ASP A 309 6.83 -11.64 28.78
C ASP A 309 6.22 -12.10 27.45
N ASP A 310 7.01 -12.27 26.38
CA ASP A 310 6.52 -12.79 25.10
C ASP A 310 5.93 -14.21 25.26
N PRO A 311 4.84 -14.57 24.55
CA PRO A 311 4.22 -15.88 24.66
C PRO A 311 5.19 -17.04 24.39
N GLN A 312 5.25 -18.02 25.30
CA GLN A 312 6.14 -19.18 25.21
C GLN A 312 5.40 -20.51 25.03
N ASP A 313 4.15 -20.50 24.57
CA ASP A 313 3.28 -21.68 24.50
C ASP A 313 3.82 -22.83 23.61
N PHE A 314 4.82 -22.52 22.79
CA PHE A 314 5.55 -23.47 21.94
C PHE A 314 6.72 -24.17 22.65
N ILE A 315 7.22 -23.63 23.77
CA ILE A 315 8.20 -24.29 24.64
C ILE A 315 7.42 -25.15 25.63
N LYS A 316 7.28 -26.44 25.31
CA LYS A 316 6.69 -27.46 26.17
C LYS A 316 7.75 -28.41 26.68
#